data_AF-T1EIP4-F1
#
_entry.id   AF-T1EIP4-F1
#
_cell.length_a   1.000
_cell.length_b   1.000
_cell.length_c   1.000
_cell.angle_alpha   90.00
_cell.angle_beta   90.00
_cell.angle_gamma   90.00
#
_symmetry.space_group_name_H-M   'P 1'
#
loop_
_entity.id
_entity.type
_entity.pdbx_description
1 polymer ?
#
loop_
_entity_poly.entity_id
_entity_poly.type
_entity_poly.pdbx_seq_one_letter_code
_entity_poly.pdbx_strand_id
1 'polypeptide(L)' 'VPFYEDILTAFDNCPICLEPFQDGSFVFELQCGHVFHPQCIDEWFRNARSCPVCR' A
#
# COMPACT_ATOMS: atom_id res chain seq x y z
N VAL A 1 17.84 18.33 15.70
CA VAL A 1 18.20 16.92 15.43
C VAL A 1 17.14 16.34 14.48
N PRO A 2 17.37 16.30 13.16
CA PRO A 2 16.28 16.05 12.22
C PRO A 2 16.61 14.90 11.26
N PHE A 3 16.59 13.67 11.74
CA PHE A 3 16.82 12.48 10.89
C PHE A 3 15.88 11.30 11.22
N TYR A 4 14.91 11.50 12.11
CA TYR A 4 14.01 10.45 12.61
C TYR A 4 12.57 10.59 12.13
N GLU A 5 12.24 11.71 11.48
CA GLU A 5 10.89 12.00 11.02
C GLU A 5 10.57 11.28 9.69
N ASP A 6 11.58 10.84 8.94
CA ASP A 6 11.42 10.19 7.63
C ASP A 6 11.22 8.66 7.69
N ILE A 7 11.58 8.00 8.80
CA ILE A 7 11.49 6.52 8.90
C ILE A 7 10.12 6.06 9.38
N LEU A 8 9.41 6.89 10.15
CA LEU A 8 8.13 6.53 10.76
C LEU A 8 6.97 6.47 9.76
N THR A 9 7.13 7.03 8.56
CA THR A 9 6.10 7.08 7.52
C THR A 9 6.22 5.99 6.45
N ALA A 10 7.31 5.21 6.43
CA ALA A 10 7.58 4.29 5.33
C ALA A 10 6.62 3.08 5.28
N PHE A 11 6.04 2.67 6.42
CA PHE A 11 5.15 1.50 6.52
C PHE A 11 3.68 1.80 6.19
N ASP A 12 3.31 3.07 6.09
CA ASP A 12 1.96 3.50 5.79
C ASP A 12 1.77 3.88 4.32
N ASN A 13 2.63 3.44 3.40
CA ASN A 13 2.46 3.76 1.98
C ASN A 13 1.94 2.57 1.18
N CYS A 14 1.07 2.84 0.21
CA CYS A 14 0.65 1.82 -0.74
C CYS A 14 1.84 1.47 -1.66
N PRO A 15 2.28 0.20 -1.72
CA PRO A 15 3.45 -0.19 -2.51
C PRO A 15 3.22 -0.15 -4.03
N ILE A 16 2.00 0.13 -4.49
CA ILE A 16 1.66 0.27 -5.92
C ILE A 16 1.87 1.73 -6.38
N CYS A 17 1.31 2.70 -5.65
CA CYS A 17 1.43 4.13 -5.99
C CYS A 17 2.51 4.88 -5.19
N LEU A 18 3.07 4.25 -4.16
CA LEU A 18 4.04 4.81 -3.21
C LEU A 18 3.53 6.05 -2.44
N GLU A 19 2.21 6.21 -2.35
CA GLU A 19 1.57 7.27 -1.58
C GLU A 19 1.12 6.79 -0.19
N PRO A 20 1.15 7.68 0.81
CA PRO A 20 0.70 7.35 2.16
C PRO A 20 -0.80 7.06 2.20
N PHE A 21 -1.18 6.06 2.99
CA PHE A 21 -2.54 5.82 3.41
C PHE A 21 -2.96 6.99 4.30
N GLN A 22 -3.99 7.70 3.89
CA GLN A 22 -4.50 8.80 4.67
C GLN A 22 -5.44 8.28 5.77
N ASP A 23 -5.39 8.85 6.96
CA ASP A 23 -6.25 8.53 8.09
C ASP A 23 -7.75 8.57 7.69
N GLY A 24 -8.44 7.43 7.87
CA GLY A 24 -9.83 7.25 7.47
C GLY A 24 -10.06 6.84 6.00
N SER A 25 -8.99 6.63 5.23
CA SER A 25 -9.08 6.09 3.87
C SER A 25 -9.47 4.63 3.87
N PHE A 26 -10.22 4.22 2.84
CA PHE A 26 -10.47 2.81 2.60
C PHE A 26 -9.21 2.16 2.08
N VAL A 27 -8.80 1.09 2.76
CA VAL A 27 -7.69 0.22 2.35
C VAL A 27 -8.22 -1.18 2.08
N PHE A 28 -7.55 -1.89 1.18
CA PHE A 28 -7.87 -3.24 0.80
C PHE A 28 -6.74 -4.17 1.23
N GLU A 29 -7.06 -5.08 2.15
CA GLU A 29 -6.14 -6.11 2.62
C GLU A 29 -6.37 -7.41 1.82
N LEU A 30 -5.29 -7.96 1.27
CA LEU A 30 -5.31 -9.26 0.61
C LEU A 30 -5.21 -10.40 1.63
N GLN A 31 -5.60 -11.61 1.22
CA GLN A 31 -5.48 -12.81 2.07
C GLN A 31 -4.05 -13.13 2.54
N CYS A 32 -3.04 -12.54 1.90
CA CYS A 32 -1.65 -12.64 2.32
C CYS A 32 -1.23 -11.61 3.40
N GLY A 33 -2.12 -10.72 3.82
CA GLY A 33 -1.87 -9.68 4.83
C GLY A 33 -1.29 -8.37 4.29
N HIS A 34 -1.17 -8.21 2.96
CA HIS A 34 -0.69 -6.95 2.37
C HIS A 34 -1.83 -5.98 2.08
N VAL A 35 -1.59 -4.71 2.37
CA VAL A 35 -2.57 -3.63 2.31
C VAL A 35 -2.28 -2.71 1.12
N PHE A 36 -3.33 -2.31 0.40
CA PHE A 36 -3.25 -1.46 -0.78
C PHE A 36 -4.43 -0.50 -0.84
N HIS A 37 -4.33 0.54 -1.66
CA HIS A 37 -5.50 1.32 -2.02
C HIS A 37 -6.47 0.47 -2.86
N PRO A 38 -7.79 0.56 -2.62
CA PRO A 38 -8.79 -0.18 -3.38
C PRO A 38 -8.73 0.13 -4.88
N GLN A 39 -8.41 1.38 -5.25
CA GLN A 39 -8.22 1.76 -6.65
C GLN A 39 -6.96 1.11 -7.24
N CYS A 40 -5.83 1.17 -6.53
CA CYS A 40 -4.57 0.61 -6.99
C CYS A 40 -4.65 -0.91 -7.16
N ILE A 41 -5.27 -1.62 -6.21
CA ILE A 41 -5.43 -3.08 -6.31
C ILE A 41 -6.44 -3.48 -7.39
N ASP A 42 -7.48 -2.68 -7.65
CA ASP A 42 -8.43 -2.91 -8.75
C ASP A 42 -7.71 -2.81 -10.10
N GLU A 43 -6.93 -1.74 -10.32
CA GLU A 43 -6.13 -1.56 -11.53
C GLU A 43 -5.08 -2.65 -11.70
N TRP A 44 -4.46 -3.08 -10.59
CA TRP A 44 -3.52 -4.20 -10.61
C TRP A 44 -4.21 -5.51 -11.02
N PHE A 45 -5.35 -5.84 -10.42
CA PHE A 45 -6.11 -7.07 -10.72
C PHE A 45 -6.66 -7.14 -12.14
N ARG A 46 -6.84 -6.00 -12.82
CA ARG A 46 -7.13 -5.98 -14.26
C ARG A 46 -5.99 -6.56 -15.10
N ASN A 47 -4.74 -6.41 -14.64
CA ASN A 47 -3.54 -6.88 -15.34
C ASN A 47 -2.98 -8.19 -14.78
N ALA A 48 -2.94 -8.37 -13.46
CA ALA A 48 -2.38 -9.52 -12.78
C ALA A 48 -3.15 -9.83 -11.49
N ARG A 49 -3.60 -11.09 -11.32
CA ARG A 49 -4.37 -11.54 -10.14
C ARG A 49 -3.51 -12.00 -8.95
N SER A 50 -2.24 -11.60 -8.92
CA SER A 50 -1.29 -11.96 -7.87
C SER A 50 -0.99 -10.78 -6.97
N CYS A 51 -0.66 -11.02 -5.70
CA CYS A 51 -0.20 -9.94 -4.82
C CYS A 51 1.13 -9.36 -5.37
N PRO A 52 1.25 -8.02 -5.53
CA PRO A 52 2.49 -7.39 -6.02
C PRO A 52 3.64 -7.48 -5.02
N VAL A 53 3.36 -7.76 -3.73
CA VAL A 53 4.38 -7.85 -2.67
C VAL A 53 4.81 -9.29 -2.39
N CYS A 54 3.88 -10.26 -2.39
CA CYS A 54 4.19 -11.67 -2.09
C CYS A 54 4.90 -12.44 -3.22
N ARG A 55 5.23 -11.77 -4.32
CA ARG A 55 5.75 -12.46 -5.49
C ARG A 55 6.99 -13.29 -5.17
#